data_AF-A0A2W4R7K9-F1
#
_entry.id   AF-A0A2W4R7K9-F1
#
_cell.length_a   1.000
_cell.length_b   1.000
_cell.length_c   1.000
_cell.angle_alpha   90.00
_cell.angle_beta   90.00
_cell.angle_gamma   90.00
#
_symmetry.space_group_name_H-M   'P 1'
#
loop_
_entity.id
_entity.type
_entity.pdbx_description
1 polymer ?
#
loop_
_entity_poly.entity_id
_entity_poly.type
_entity_poly.pdbx_seq_one_letter_code
_entity_poly.pdbx_strand_id
1 'polypeptide(L)'
;MWIGGIIMVAAGIVLFIAHKVRALSISDYKARYDFLNAREIRTYKMVFLCFAIAAMLFINLYGANKLNEMGVWFFVRLFISLAGGTLVGYVAYLIMDYYYPTILNRKLKKLRYTPRTSSAGNPMRLLSEEEEDVHLEEGMQAEESAFSMDYDVWVDEKTGEVKIEKYQGHLEALKCNSCGFYTMQVVREEIVTPATATAPGELIKHYQCRYCKSVRATAFNISNKGPEDYSLANLKSGFRKNKNIDMVRIEIHSNTTGKKFFEFDSTEQARKFLSEYEDKG
;
A
#
# COMPACT_ATOMS: atom_id res chain seq x y z
N MET A 1 -6.09 -30.16 16.70
CA MET A 1 -6.29 -28.69 16.53
C MET A 1 -5.23 -27.87 17.27
N TRP A 2 -4.91 -28.16 18.54
CA TRP A 2 -3.86 -27.43 19.29
C TRP A 2 -2.47 -27.49 18.63
N ILE A 3 -2.04 -28.69 18.18
CA ILE A 3 -0.80 -28.89 17.41
C ILE A 3 -0.80 -28.02 16.14
N GLY A 4 -1.92 -27.97 15.42
CA GLY A 4 -2.06 -27.14 14.22
C GLY A 4 -1.88 -25.65 14.51
N GLY A 5 -2.48 -25.14 15.59
CA GLY A 5 -2.29 -23.75 16.01
C GLY A 5 -0.83 -23.42 16.31
N ILE A 6 -0.14 -24.31 17.04
CA ILE A 6 1.30 -24.16 17.36
C ILE A 6 2.15 -24.18 16.08
N ILE A 7 1.88 -25.10 15.16
CA ILE A 7 2.58 -25.19 13.87
C ILE A 7 2.42 -23.88 13.10
N MET A 8 1.21 -23.30 13.05
CA MET A 8 0.97 -22.06 12.32
C MET A 8 1.68 -20.86 12.95
N VAL A 9 1.74 -20.77 14.29
CA VAL A 9 2.55 -19.75 14.97
C VAL A 9 4.03 -19.93 14.66
N ALA A 10 4.55 -21.15 14.77
CA ALA A 10 5.94 -21.46 14.47
C ALA A 10 6.30 -21.12 13.02
N ALA A 11 5.43 -21.44 12.05
CA ALA A 11 5.62 -21.09 10.65
C ALA A 11 5.71 -19.57 10.44
N GLY A 12 4.83 -18.79 11.08
CA GLY A 12 4.88 -17.33 11.03
C GLY A 12 6.18 -16.76 11.59
N ILE A 13 6.65 -17.30 12.73
CA ILE A 13 7.93 -16.89 13.34
C ILE A 13 9.11 -17.25 12.43
N VAL A 14 9.13 -18.45 11.85
CA VAL A 14 10.19 -18.89 10.94
C VAL A 14 10.25 -17.99 9.71
N LEU A 15 9.11 -17.67 9.09
CA LEU A 15 9.05 -16.75 7.94
C LEU A 15 9.60 -15.36 8.30
N PHE A 16 9.25 -14.83 9.48
CA PHE A 16 9.74 -13.54 9.95
C PHE A 16 11.27 -13.56 10.16
N ILE A 17 11.79 -14.56 10.86
CA ILE A 17 13.22 -14.70 11.14
C ILE A 17 13.99 -14.90 9.82
N ALA A 18 13.54 -15.79 8.94
CA ALA A 18 14.17 -16.03 7.65
C ALA A 18 14.27 -14.74 6.82
N HIS A 19 13.21 -13.93 6.80
CA HIS A 19 13.23 -12.63 6.12
C HIS A 19 14.25 -11.67 6.75
N LYS A 20 14.32 -11.60 8.08
CA LYS A 20 15.27 -10.72 8.77
C LYS A 20 16.72 -11.14 8.56
N VAL A 21 17.01 -12.43 8.67
CA VAL A 21 18.34 -12.99 8.38
C VAL A 21 18.72 -12.70 6.93
N ARG A 22 17.81 -12.93 5.98
CA ARG A 22 18.08 -12.65 4.57
C ARG A 22 18.33 -11.17 4.30
N ALA A 23 17.57 -10.28 4.92
CA ALA A 23 17.76 -8.84 4.79
C ALA A 23 19.09 -8.34 5.39
N LEU A 24 19.55 -8.95 6.49
CA LEU A 24 20.81 -8.61 7.15
C LEU A 24 22.03 -9.19 6.42
N SER A 25 21.86 -10.32 5.74
CA SER A 25 22.91 -10.96 4.96
C SER A 25 23.33 -10.19 3.71
N ILE A 26 22.52 -9.22 3.25
CA ILE A 26 22.83 -8.41 2.07
C ILE A 26 23.67 -7.20 2.53
N SER A 27 24.95 -7.18 2.13
CA SER A 27 25.90 -6.12 2.46
C SER A 27 25.66 -4.85 1.67
N ASP A 28 25.46 -4.96 0.35
CA ASP A 28 25.22 -3.81 -0.52
C ASP A 28 23.88 -3.13 -0.19
N TYR A 29 23.92 -1.84 0.10
CA TYR A 29 22.73 -1.11 0.55
C TYR A 29 21.66 -1.02 -0.53
N LYS A 30 22.04 -0.96 -1.82
CA LYS A 30 21.06 -0.92 -2.93
C LYS A 30 20.35 -2.26 -3.09
N ALA A 31 21.10 -3.36 -3.11
CA ALA A 31 20.52 -4.70 -3.15
C ALA A 31 19.61 -4.95 -1.94
N ARG A 32 19.98 -4.44 -0.76
CA ARG A 32 19.16 -4.52 0.45
C ARG A 32 17.90 -3.66 0.34
N TYR A 33 18.01 -2.45 -0.19
CA TYR A 33 16.87 -1.57 -0.49
C TYR A 33 15.86 -2.29 -1.39
N ASP A 34 16.32 -2.85 -2.51
CA ASP A 34 15.45 -3.52 -3.50
C ASP A 34 14.76 -4.74 -2.90
N PHE A 35 15.50 -5.52 -2.11
CA PHE A 35 14.96 -6.68 -1.42
C PHE A 35 13.83 -6.29 -0.44
N LEU A 36 14.04 -5.25 0.37
CA LEU A 36 13.04 -4.80 1.34
C LEU A 36 11.81 -4.19 0.66
N ASN A 37 12.03 -3.32 -0.33
CA ASN A 37 10.95 -2.68 -1.07
C ASN A 37 10.04 -3.72 -1.76
N ALA A 38 10.63 -4.75 -2.36
CA ALA A 38 9.87 -5.77 -3.09
C ALA A 38 9.19 -6.83 -2.18
N ARG A 39 9.75 -7.12 -1.00
CA ARG A 39 9.36 -8.32 -0.23
C ARG A 39 8.88 -8.07 1.20
N GLU A 40 9.24 -6.96 1.86
CA GLU A 40 8.98 -6.80 3.31
C GLU A 40 7.48 -6.82 3.63
N ILE A 41 6.67 -5.97 2.99
CA ILE A 41 5.21 -5.94 3.19
C ILE A 41 4.57 -7.28 2.85
N ARG A 42 4.92 -7.87 1.69
CA ARG A 42 4.36 -9.15 1.24
C ARG A 42 4.66 -10.28 2.23
N THR A 43 5.89 -10.33 2.73
CA THR A 43 6.30 -11.36 3.70
C THR A 43 5.57 -11.17 5.02
N TYR A 44 5.43 -9.94 5.48
CA TYR A 44 4.71 -9.64 6.73
C TYR A 44 3.23 -9.99 6.63
N LYS A 45 2.58 -9.73 5.48
CA LYS A 45 1.21 -10.20 5.23
C LYS A 45 1.09 -11.72 5.36
N MET A 46 2.08 -12.49 4.88
CA MET A 46 2.09 -13.95 5.05
C MET A 46 2.29 -14.35 6.53
N VAL A 47 3.17 -13.67 7.27
CA VAL A 47 3.37 -13.91 8.71
C VAL A 47 2.08 -13.68 9.49
N PHE A 48 1.40 -12.55 9.25
CA PHE A 48 0.13 -12.23 9.91
C PHE A 48 -1.01 -13.15 9.48
N LEU A 49 -1.00 -13.64 8.24
CA LEU A 49 -1.93 -14.68 7.79
C LEU A 49 -1.74 -15.98 8.58
N CYS A 50 -0.49 -16.40 8.82
CA CYS A 50 -0.22 -17.56 9.69
C CYS A 50 -0.78 -17.35 11.11
N PHE A 51 -0.61 -16.16 11.68
CA PHE A 51 -1.15 -15.82 13.00
C PHE A 51 -2.68 -15.75 13.02
N ALA A 52 -3.32 -15.27 11.96
CA ALA A 52 -4.78 -15.28 11.81
C ALA A 52 -5.34 -16.71 11.75
N ILE A 53 -4.69 -17.61 11.02
CA ILE A 53 -5.06 -19.03 10.96
C ILE A 53 -4.82 -19.68 12.33
N ALA A 54 -3.72 -19.37 13.03
CA ALA A 54 -3.49 -19.86 14.38
C ALA A 54 -4.60 -19.40 15.35
N ALA A 55 -4.99 -18.12 15.30
CA ALA A 55 -6.08 -17.58 16.10
C ALA A 55 -7.39 -18.30 15.82
N MET A 56 -7.74 -18.55 14.54
CA MET A 56 -8.89 -19.36 14.15
C MET A 56 -8.86 -20.74 14.80
N LEU A 57 -7.72 -21.45 14.73
CA LEU A 57 -7.57 -22.80 15.31
C LEU A 57 -7.69 -22.80 16.84
N PHE A 58 -7.16 -21.77 17.51
CA PHE A 58 -7.28 -21.64 18.97
C PHE A 58 -8.69 -21.26 19.42
N ILE A 59 -9.37 -20.36 18.72
CA ILE A 59 -10.78 -20.03 18.99
C ILE A 59 -11.66 -21.27 18.80
N ASN A 60 -11.39 -22.07 17.77
CA ASN A 60 -12.14 -23.31 17.54
C ASN A 60 -11.90 -24.37 18.63
N LEU A 61 -10.79 -24.30 19.37
CA LEU A 61 -10.51 -25.18 20.50
C LEU A 61 -11.38 -24.84 21.73
N TYR A 62 -11.79 -23.58 21.86
CA TYR A 62 -12.59 -23.13 22.99
C TYR A 62 -13.95 -23.84 23.02
N GLY A 63 -14.24 -24.51 24.14
CA GLY A 63 -15.49 -25.26 24.32
C GLY A 63 -15.56 -26.59 23.57
N ALA A 64 -14.49 -27.03 22.90
CA ALA A 64 -14.49 -28.30 22.15
C ALA A 64 -14.74 -29.52 23.05
N ASN A 65 -14.23 -29.53 24.27
CA ASN A 65 -14.38 -30.64 25.22
C ASN A 65 -15.79 -30.72 25.85
N LYS A 66 -16.68 -29.77 25.58
CA LYS A 66 -18.05 -29.73 26.13
C LYS A 66 -19.10 -30.25 25.15
N LEU A 67 -18.71 -30.58 23.92
CA LEU A 67 -19.61 -31.03 22.86
C LEU A 67 -19.33 -32.50 22.54
N ASN A 68 -20.22 -33.39 22.96
CA ASN A 68 -20.11 -34.83 22.72
C ASN A 68 -20.83 -35.29 21.44
N GLU A 69 -21.75 -34.46 20.90
CA GLU A 69 -22.51 -34.75 19.69
C GLU A 69 -22.38 -33.62 18.66
N MET A 70 -22.44 -33.99 17.38
CA MET A 70 -22.43 -33.02 16.26
C MET A 70 -23.80 -32.35 16.13
N GLY A 71 -24.00 -31.27 16.90
CA GLY A 71 -25.21 -30.43 16.86
C GLY A 71 -24.94 -29.00 16.36
N VAL A 72 -25.96 -28.14 16.47
CA VAL A 72 -25.90 -26.71 16.07
C VAL A 72 -24.70 -25.97 16.67
N TRP A 73 -24.32 -26.31 17.91
CA TRP A 73 -23.18 -25.72 18.61
C TRP A 73 -21.82 -25.95 17.92
N PHE A 74 -21.67 -27.04 17.14
CA PHE A 74 -20.47 -27.24 16.32
C PHE A 74 -20.35 -26.16 15.23
N PHE A 75 -21.46 -25.86 14.52
CA PHE A 75 -21.49 -24.84 13.47
C PHE A 75 -21.32 -23.43 14.03
N VAL A 76 -21.92 -23.13 15.19
CA VAL A 76 -21.71 -21.85 15.88
C VAL A 76 -20.24 -21.66 16.24
N ARG A 77 -19.57 -22.69 16.78
CA ARG A 77 -18.14 -22.65 17.08
C ARG A 77 -17.29 -22.43 15.84
N LEU A 78 -17.59 -23.16 14.75
CA LEU A 78 -16.90 -23.01 13.48
C LEU A 78 -17.04 -21.58 12.94
N PHE A 79 -18.25 -21.04 12.95
CA PHE A 79 -18.54 -19.67 12.55
C PHE A 79 -17.77 -18.64 13.38
N ILE A 80 -17.79 -18.74 14.72
CA ILE A 80 -17.06 -17.84 15.61
C ILE A 80 -15.55 -17.92 15.34
N SER A 81 -15.01 -19.12 15.11
CA SER A 81 -13.60 -19.30 14.82
C SER A 81 -13.19 -18.66 13.49
N LEU A 82 -13.99 -18.83 12.44
CA LEU A 82 -13.77 -18.20 11.14
C LEU A 82 -13.86 -16.68 11.26
N ALA A 83 -14.91 -16.17 11.90
CA ALA A 83 -15.09 -14.73 12.13
C ALA A 83 -13.90 -14.13 12.89
N GLY A 84 -13.48 -14.75 14.00
CA GLY A 84 -12.34 -14.30 14.78
C GLY A 84 -11.01 -14.31 14.00
N GLY A 85 -10.74 -15.39 13.26
CA GLY A 85 -9.56 -15.48 12.39
C GLY A 85 -9.56 -14.42 11.30
N THR A 86 -10.69 -14.22 10.61
CA THR A 86 -10.84 -13.20 9.57
C THR A 86 -10.68 -11.79 10.11
N LEU A 87 -11.20 -11.50 11.30
CA LEU A 87 -11.05 -10.20 11.95
C LEU A 87 -9.58 -9.90 12.24
N VAL A 88 -8.85 -10.84 12.85
CA VAL A 88 -7.41 -10.70 13.12
C VAL A 88 -6.63 -10.49 11.82
N GLY A 89 -6.91 -11.30 10.79
CA GLY A 89 -6.26 -11.18 9.49
C GLY A 89 -6.54 -9.85 8.80
N TYR A 90 -7.78 -9.38 8.84
CA TYR A 90 -8.19 -8.11 8.23
C TYR A 90 -7.57 -6.90 8.94
N VAL A 91 -7.57 -6.88 10.28
CA VAL A 91 -6.91 -5.82 11.05
C VAL A 91 -5.42 -5.77 10.73
N ALA A 92 -4.74 -6.93 10.70
CA ALA A 92 -3.34 -6.99 10.34
C ALA A 92 -3.07 -6.52 8.89
N TYR A 93 -3.94 -6.89 7.95
CA TYR A 93 -3.87 -6.44 6.56
C TYR A 93 -3.95 -4.90 6.47
N LEU A 94 -4.92 -4.29 7.16
CA LEU A 94 -5.06 -2.83 7.19
C LEU A 94 -3.83 -2.14 7.80
N ILE A 95 -3.27 -2.69 8.87
CA ILE A 95 -2.04 -2.14 9.48
C ILE A 95 -0.88 -2.21 8.47
N MET A 96 -0.75 -3.30 7.71
CA MET A 96 0.30 -3.46 6.71
C MET A 96 0.14 -2.55 5.48
N ASP A 97 -1.09 -2.21 5.09
CA ASP A 97 -1.35 -1.38 3.91
C ASP A 97 -1.31 0.12 4.19
N TYR A 98 -1.77 0.54 5.36
CA TYR A 98 -1.94 1.97 5.65
C TYR A 98 -0.87 2.54 6.60
N TYR A 99 -0.43 1.76 7.60
CA TYR A 99 0.49 2.26 8.63
C TYR A 99 1.95 1.85 8.37
N TYR A 100 2.17 0.61 7.95
CA TYR A 100 3.51 0.07 7.76
C TYR A 100 4.34 0.73 6.63
N PRO A 101 3.77 1.18 5.50
CA PRO A 101 4.55 1.78 4.42
C PRO A 101 5.35 3.00 4.87
N THR A 102 4.83 3.80 5.80
CA THR A 102 5.55 4.94 6.40
C THR A 102 6.82 4.50 7.12
N ILE A 103 6.78 3.38 7.85
CA ILE A 103 7.93 2.82 8.56
C ILE A 103 8.94 2.24 7.55
N LEU A 104 8.45 1.54 6.52
CA LEU A 104 9.29 1.01 5.45
C LEU A 104 10.02 2.13 4.70
N ASN A 105 9.31 3.18 4.31
CA ASN A 105 9.88 4.32 3.60
C ASN A 105 11.00 5.01 4.39
N ARG A 106 10.87 5.13 5.72
CA ARG A 106 11.96 5.66 6.56
C ARG A 106 13.21 4.77 6.54
N LYS A 107 13.03 3.45 6.58
CA LYS A 107 14.15 2.49 6.47
C LYS A 107 14.80 2.55 5.09
N LEU A 108 13.99 2.55 4.03
CA LEU A 108 14.45 2.64 2.64
C LEU A 108 15.19 3.95 2.38
N LYS A 109 14.68 5.08 2.87
CA LYS A 109 15.35 6.39 2.80
C LYS A 109 16.71 6.36 3.50
N LYS A 110 16.79 5.76 4.68
CA LYS A 110 18.06 5.59 5.39
C LYS A 110 19.05 4.76 4.56
N LEU A 111 18.61 3.67 3.94
CA LEU A 111 19.47 2.83 3.08
C LEU A 111 19.95 3.58 1.83
N ARG A 112 19.05 4.30 1.14
CA ARG A 112 19.36 5.09 -0.06
C ARG A 112 20.51 6.08 0.21
N TYR A 113 20.35 6.92 1.23
CA TYR A 113 21.29 8.00 1.55
C TYR A 113 22.41 7.63 2.54
N THR A 114 22.62 6.35 2.85
CA THR A 114 23.81 5.94 3.62
C THR A 114 25.03 6.05 2.70
N PRO A 115 26.13 6.73 3.13
CA PRO A 115 27.33 6.87 2.33
C PRO A 115 27.88 5.53 1.85
N ARG A 116 28.33 5.50 0.59
CA ARG A 116 28.92 4.31 -0.01
C ARG A 116 30.42 4.29 0.18
N THR A 117 30.99 3.11 0.02
CA THR A 117 32.42 2.89 0.11
C THR A 117 32.90 2.42 -1.25
N SER A 118 33.92 3.08 -1.78
CA SER A 118 34.53 2.75 -3.05
C SER A 118 35.31 1.44 -2.96
N SER A 119 35.75 0.90 -4.10
CA SER A 119 36.61 -0.28 -4.15
C SER A 119 37.94 -0.07 -3.40
N ALA A 120 38.41 1.17 -3.33
CA ALA A 120 39.61 1.57 -2.57
C ALA A 120 39.36 1.77 -1.07
N GLY A 121 38.13 1.63 -0.60
CA GLY A 121 37.77 1.82 0.82
C GLY A 121 37.48 3.27 1.22
N ASN A 122 37.43 4.21 0.28
CA ASN A 122 37.12 5.61 0.59
C ASN A 122 35.60 5.83 0.70
N PRO A 123 35.14 6.76 1.57
CA PRO A 123 33.76 7.20 1.53
C PRO A 123 33.46 7.92 0.22
N MET A 124 32.36 7.57 -0.43
CA MET A 124 31.87 8.21 -1.64
C MET A 124 30.93 9.37 -1.28
N ARG A 125 31.00 10.46 -2.05
CA ARG A 125 30.08 11.58 -1.96
C ARG A 125 28.90 11.37 -2.90
N LEU A 126 27.69 11.64 -2.43
CA LEU A 126 26.51 11.73 -3.28
C LEU A 126 26.51 13.09 -3.99
N LEU A 127 26.36 13.07 -5.31
CA LEU A 127 26.26 14.28 -6.13
C LEU A 127 24.87 14.93 -5.98
N SER A 128 24.77 16.23 -6.25
CA SER A 128 23.46 16.87 -6.47
C SER A 128 22.91 16.54 -7.87
N GLU A 129 21.62 16.78 -8.07
CA GLU A 129 20.93 16.54 -9.36
C GLU A 129 21.62 17.27 -10.53
N GLU A 130 22.14 18.48 -10.29
CA GLU A 130 22.84 19.25 -11.33
C GLU A 130 24.27 18.75 -11.58
N GLU A 131 24.90 18.18 -10.56
CA GLU A 131 26.26 17.62 -10.67
C GLU A 131 26.23 16.25 -11.35
N GLU A 132 25.17 15.47 -11.16
CA GLU A 132 25.09 14.09 -11.63
C GLU A 132 24.76 13.95 -13.11
N ASP A 133 24.10 14.93 -13.73
CA ASP A 133 23.75 14.96 -15.16
C ASP A 133 24.94 14.62 -16.07
N VAL A 134 26.15 15.08 -15.72
CA VAL A 134 27.39 14.84 -16.49
C VAL A 134 27.77 13.36 -16.52
N HIS A 135 27.33 12.59 -15.53
CA HIS A 135 27.58 11.16 -15.39
C HIS A 135 26.43 10.30 -15.92
N LEU A 136 25.28 10.88 -16.24
CA LEU A 136 24.08 10.18 -16.72
C LEU A 136 24.00 10.21 -18.25
N GLU A 137 23.53 9.11 -18.84
CA GLU A 137 23.19 9.08 -20.25
C GLU A 137 21.93 9.92 -20.53
N GLU A 138 21.80 10.50 -21.72
CA GLU A 138 20.60 11.30 -22.09
C GLU A 138 19.28 10.56 -21.87
N GLY A 139 19.27 9.23 -22.07
CA GLY A 139 18.09 8.41 -21.81
C GLY A 139 17.77 8.23 -20.32
N MET A 140 18.78 8.25 -19.45
CA MET A 140 18.61 8.24 -17.98
C MET A 140 18.03 9.57 -17.51
N GLN A 141 18.60 10.69 -17.99
CA GLN A 141 18.06 12.03 -17.75
C GLN A 141 16.62 12.15 -18.26
N ALA A 142 16.29 11.51 -19.39
CA ALA A 142 14.93 11.46 -19.89
C ALA A 142 13.97 10.68 -18.97
N GLU A 143 14.43 9.62 -18.31
CA GLU A 143 13.64 8.88 -17.30
C GLU A 143 13.37 9.74 -16.04
N GLU A 144 14.35 10.52 -15.60
CA GLU A 144 14.23 11.48 -14.48
C GLU A 144 13.29 12.63 -14.82
N SER A 145 13.43 13.22 -16.01
CA SER A 145 12.51 14.26 -16.51
C SER A 145 11.06 13.77 -16.66
N ALA A 146 10.88 12.45 -16.79
CA ALA A 146 9.59 11.79 -16.81
C ALA A 146 9.11 11.34 -15.41
N PHE A 147 9.90 11.61 -14.36
CA PHE A 147 9.70 11.16 -12.98
C PHE A 147 9.46 9.65 -12.84
N SER A 148 10.00 8.89 -13.79
CA SER A 148 9.76 7.45 -13.92
C SER A 148 10.76 6.64 -13.11
N MET A 149 12.01 7.07 -13.16
CA MET A 149 13.14 6.50 -12.43
C MET A 149 13.95 7.68 -11.90
N ASP A 150 14.55 7.51 -10.73
CA ASP A 150 15.52 8.45 -10.17
C ASP A 150 16.88 7.76 -10.15
N TYR A 151 17.95 8.47 -10.49
CA TYR A 151 19.32 7.98 -10.32
C TYR A 151 19.97 8.71 -9.16
N ASP A 152 20.82 7.99 -8.43
CA ASP A 152 21.73 8.60 -7.47
C ASP A 152 23.15 8.30 -7.96
N VAL A 153 23.96 9.35 -8.18
CA VAL A 153 25.37 9.19 -8.54
C VAL A 153 26.29 9.40 -7.34
N TRP A 154 27.07 8.37 -7.01
CA TRP A 154 28.09 8.40 -5.97
C TRP A 154 29.48 8.48 -6.59
N VAL A 155 30.32 9.39 -6.09
CA VAL A 155 31.70 9.56 -6.59
C VAL A 155 32.72 9.48 -5.45
N ASP A 156 33.80 8.71 -5.67
CA ASP A 156 35.00 8.80 -4.85
C ASP A 156 35.92 9.88 -5.41
N GLU A 157 36.00 11.02 -4.72
CA GLU A 157 36.80 12.17 -5.16
C GLU A 157 38.30 11.90 -5.24
N LYS A 158 38.81 10.86 -4.56
CA LYS A 158 40.23 10.52 -4.59
C LYS A 158 40.61 9.66 -5.78
N THR A 159 39.74 8.73 -6.16
CA THR A 159 40.02 7.75 -7.22
C THR A 159 39.30 8.04 -8.53
N GLY A 160 38.24 8.86 -8.48
CA GLY A 160 37.33 9.10 -9.60
C GLY A 160 36.35 7.95 -9.84
N GLU A 161 36.24 6.97 -8.93
CA GLU A 161 35.27 5.88 -9.07
C GLU A 161 33.83 6.43 -8.98
N VAL A 162 33.01 6.10 -9.98
CA VAL A 162 31.60 6.50 -10.06
C VAL A 162 30.71 5.27 -9.90
N LYS A 163 29.72 5.35 -9.01
CA LYS A 163 28.70 4.33 -8.80
C LYS A 163 27.31 4.95 -8.98
N ILE A 164 26.59 4.48 -10.00
CA ILE A 164 25.23 4.94 -10.33
C ILE A 164 24.22 3.93 -9.78
N GLU A 165 23.24 4.39 -9.00
CA GLU A 165 22.19 3.55 -8.43
C GLU A 165 20.80 3.99 -8.90
N LYS A 166 20.01 3.06 -9.44
CA LYS A 166 18.70 3.32 -10.03
C LYS A 166 17.54 3.04 -9.07
N TYR A 167 16.65 4.01 -8.86
CA TYR A 167 15.46 3.93 -8.00
C TYR A 167 14.17 4.14 -8.82
N GLN A 168 13.05 3.65 -8.30
CA GLN A 168 11.73 3.90 -8.91
C GLN A 168 11.28 5.31 -8.57
N GLY A 169 10.90 6.08 -9.59
CA GLY A 169 10.37 7.43 -9.43
C GLY A 169 8.91 7.43 -8.95
N HIS A 170 8.31 8.62 -8.90
CA HIS A 170 6.93 8.79 -8.43
C HIS A 170 5.86 8.47 -9.49
N LEU A 171 6.20 8.61 -10.78
CA LEU A 171 5.30 8.31 -11.88
C LEU A 171 5.62 6.93 -12.47
N GLU A 172 4.57 6.20 -12.86
CA GLU A 172 4.74 4.96 -13.59
C GLU A 172 4.85 5.23 -15.09
N ALA A 173 5.93 4.73 -15.69
CA ALA A 173 6.11 4.72 -17.13
C ALA A 173 6.56 3.32 -17.58
N LEU A 174 6.14 2.94 -18.78
CA LEU A 174 6.48 1.63 -19.33
C LEU A 174 7.88 1.67 -19.95
N LYS A 175 8.53 0.52 -19.96
CA LYS A 175 9.77 0.34 -20.72
C LYS A 175 9.47 0.43 -22.22
N CYS A 176 10.19 1.30 -22.92
CA CYS A 176 10.13 1.42 -24.36
C CYS A 176 10.82 0.22 -25.05
N ASN A 177 10.14 -0.41 -26.01
CA ASN A 177 10.71 -1.52 -26.77
C ASN A 177 11.80 -1.10 -27.76
N SER A 178 11.83 0.17 -28.17
CA SER A 178 12.80 0.69 -29.13
C SER A 178 14.11 1.13 -28.48
N CYS A 179 14.06 1.90 -27.39
CA CYS A 179 15.27 2.43 -26.72
C CYS A 179 15.57 1.81 -25.36
N GLY A 180 14.67 1.02 -24.77
CA GLY A 180 14.90 0.35 -23.49
C GLY A 180 14.71 1.19 -22.23
N PHE A 181 14.51 2.51 -22.36
CA PHE A 181 14.24 3.40 -21.23
C PHE A 181 12.75 3.39 -20.80
N TYR A 182 12.48 3.63 -19.53
CA TYR A 182 11.17 3.73 -18.88
C TYR A 182 10.51 5.09 -19.15
N THR A 183 10.41 5.48 -20.42
CA THR A 183 9.86 6.79 -20.82
C THR A 183 8.59 6.68 -21.66
N MET A 184 8.00 5.48 -21.76
CA MET A 184 6.77 5.24 -22.53
C MET A 184 5.54 5.60 -21.69
N GLN A 185 4.81 6.64 -22.10
CA GLN A 185 3.64 7.16 -21.40
C GLN A 185 2.41 7.15 -22.31
N VAL A 186 1.21 7.09 -21.71
CA VAL A 186 -0.06 7.21 -22.46
C VAL A 186 -0.25 8.67 -22.86
N VAL A 187 -0.38 8.94 -24.16
CA VAL A 187 -0.62 10.28 -24.69
C VAL A 187 -2.07 10.50 -25.11
N ARG A 188 -2.76 9.45 -25.51
CA ARG A 188 -4.17 9.50 -25.93
C ARG A 188 -4.83 8.16 -25.65
N GLU A 189 -6.10 8.21 -25.29
CA GLU A 189 -6.97 7.04 -25.22
C GLU A 189 -8.16 7.28 -26.14
N GLU A 190 -8.60 6.25 -26.85
CA GLU A 190 -9.76 6.34 -27.73
C GLU A 190 -10.64 5.09 -27.62
N ILE A 191 -11.95 5.29 -27.56
CA ILE A 191 -12.92 4.19 -27.60
C ILE A 191 -13.22 3.94 -29.08
N VAL A 192 -12.72 2.82 -29.61
CA VAL A 192 -12.93 2.44 -31.02
C VAL A 192 -14.30 1.82 -31.19
N THR A 193 -14.67 0.95 -30.26
CA THR A 193 -15.97 0.28 -30.24
C THR A 193 -16.65 0.59 -28.90
N PRO A 194 -17.76 1.33 -28.87
CA PRO A 194 -18.48 1.57 -27.63
C PRO A 194 -19.05 0.25 -27.10
N ALA A 195 -19.09 0.11 -25.78
CA ALA A 195 -19.66 -1.08 -25.17
C ALA A 195 -21.19 -1.13 -25.39
N THR A 196 -21.73 -2.33 -25.56
CA THR A 196 -23.17 -2.57 -25.69
C THR A 196 -23.66 -3.34 -24.49
N ALA A 197 -24.98 -3.42 -24.26
CA ALA A 197 -25.54 -4.15 -23.12
C ALA A 197 -25.02 -5.60 -22.99
N THR A 198 -24.70 -6.26 -24.11
CA THR A 198 -24.30 -7.67 -24.17
C THR A 198 -22.83 -7.91 -24.49
N ALA A 199 -22.07 -6.90 -24.91
CA ALA A 199 -20.68 -7.07 -25.31
C ALA A 199 -19.77 -5.94 -24.77
N PRO A 200 -18.55 -6.27 -24.31
CA PRO A 200 -17.57 -5.27 -23.89
C PRO A 200 -17.22 -4.35 -25.07
N GLY A 201 -16.89 -3.11 -24.76
CA GLY A 201 -16.33 -2.19 -25.74
C GLY A 201 -14.83 -2.41 -25.91
N GLU A 202 -14.23 -1.65 -26.82
CA GLU A 202 -12.80 -1.67 -27.10
C GLU A 202 -12.21 -0.26 -26.97
N LEU A 203 -11.18 -0.16 -26.13
CA LEU A 203 -10.39 1.05 -25.89
C LEU A 203 -8.98 0.83 -26.43
N ILE A 204 -8.50 1.73 -27.29
CA ILE A 204 -7.09 1.77 -27.69
C ILE A 204 -6.38 2.84 -26.87
N LYS A 205 -5.30 2.44 -26.19
CA LYS A 205 -4.36 3.38 -25.58
C LYS A 205 -3.20 3.61 -26.52
N HIS A 206 -2.96 4.87 -26.85
CA HIS A 206 -1.82 5.34 -27.63
C HIS A 206 -0.71 5.76 -26.67
N TYR A 207 0.42 5.10 -26.79
CA TYR A 207 1.62 5.35 -26.02
C TYR A 207 2.65 6.05 -26.89
N GLN A 208 3.41 6.96 -26.28
CA GLN A 208 4.58 7.57 -26.90
C GLN A 208 5.75 7.60 -25.92
N CYS A 209 6.92 7.24 -26.42
CA CYS A 209 8.18 7.35 -25.69
C CYS A 209 8.61 8.82 -25.64
N ARG A 210 8.81 9.38 -24.45
CA ARG A 210 9.24 10.77 -24.29
C ARG A 210 10.66 11.01 -24.82
N TYR A 211 11.53 10.00 -24.76
CA TYR A 211 12.91 10.04 -25.25
C TYR A 211 12.98 9.84 -26.77
N CYS A 212 12.84 8.60 -27.27
CA CYS A 212 13.04 8.28 -28.68
C CYS A 212 11.83 8.53 -29.60
N LYS A 213 10.72 9.06 -29.05
CA LYS A 213 9.47 9.36 -29.77
C LYS A 213 8.78 8.17 -30.44
N SER A 214 9.21 6.94 -30.20
CA SER A 214 8.53 5.73 -30.66
C SER A 214 7.08 5.69 -30.15
N VAL A 215 6.18 5.24 -31.01
CA VAL A 215 4.73 5.15 -30.73
C VAL A 215 4.30 3.70 -30.66
N ARG A 216 3.32 3.41 -29.81
CA ARG A 216 2.69 2.09 -29.71
C ARG A 216 1.21 2.25 -29.40
N ALA A 217 0.36 1.46 -30.05
CA ALA A 217 -1.05 1.34 -29.68
C ALA A 217 -1.31 -0.03 -29.06
N THR A 218 -2.20 -0.11 -28.07
CA THR A 218 -2.61 -1.39 -27.49
C THR A 218 -4.09 -1.34 -27.17
N ALA A 219 -4.82 -2.36 -27.62
CA ALA A 219 -6.26 -2.52 -27.39
C ALA A 219 -6.52 -3.18 -26.03
N PHE A 220 -7.55 -2.67 -25.36
CA PHE A 220 -8.04 -3.15 -24.07
C PHE A 220 -9.56 -3.32 -24.17
N ASN A 221 -10.08 -4.39 -23.59
CA ASN A 221 -11.53 -4.56 -23.45
C ASN A 221 -12.04 -3.68 -22.30
N ILE A 222 -13.06 -2.87 -22.57
CA ILE A 222 -13.75 -2.07 -21.56
C ILE A 222 -15.07 -2.72 -21.16
N SER A 223 -15.43 -2.57 -19.88
CA SER A 223 -16.66 -3.12 -19.32
C SER A 223 -17.89 -2.61 -20.07
N ASN A 224 -18.91 -3.45 -20.19
CA ASN A 224 -20.24 -3.08 -20.68
C ASN A 224 -21.11 -2.38 -19.64
N LYS A 225 -20.63 -2.22 -18.41
CA LYS A 225 -21.35 -1.51 -17.36
C LYS A 225 -21.32 0.00 -17.57
N GLY A 226 -22.49 0.59 -17.74
CA GLY A 226 -22.66 2.04 -17.83
C GLY A 226 -22.73 2.73 -16.46
N PRO A 227 -22.76 4.07 -16.41
CA PRO A 227 -22.91 4.84 -15.16
C PRO A 227 -24.13 4.41 -14.33
N GLU A 228 -25.23 4.07 -15.01
CA GLU A 228 -26.49 3.62 -14.39
C GLU A 228 -26.33 2.28 -13.64
N ASP A 229 -25.43 1.41 -14.11
CA ASP A 229 -25.13 0.12 -13.46
C ASP A 229 -24.32 0.29 -12.17
N TYR A 230 -23.66 1.44 -12.00
CA TYR A 230 -22.96 1.80 -10.76
C TYR A 230 -23.88 2.54 -9.77
N SER A 231 -25.20 2.54 -9.97
CA SER A 231 -26.12 3.14 -9.00
C SER A 231 -25.84 2.57 -7.60
N LEU A 232 -25.73 3.48 -6.64
CA LEU A 232 -25.56 3.23 -5.19
C LEU A 232 -26.67 2.37 -4.55
N ALA A 233 -27.49 1.68 -5.34
CA ALA A 233 -28.64 0.88 -4.91
C ALA A 233 -28.27 -0.29 -3.96
N ASN A 234 -26.98 -0.66 -3.86
CA ASN A 234 -26.50 -1.66 -2.90
C ASN A 234 -25.74 -1.10 -1.69
N LEU A 235 -25.60 0.22 -1.55
CA LEU A 235 -25.24 0.86 -0.28
C LEU A 235 -26.52 1.08 0.55
N LYS A 236 -27.24 -0.01 0.84
CA LYS A 236 -28.21 -0.04 1.96
C LYS A 236 -27.48 -0.12 3.31
N SER A 237 -26.31 0.50 3.47
CA SER A 237 -25.86 0.93 4.79
C SER A 237 -26.68 2.17 5.12
N GLY A 238 -27.90 1.95 5.59
CA GLY A 238 -28.73 3.03 6.13
C GLY A 238 -28.00 3.63 7.33
N PHE A 239 -27.23 4.69 7.10
CA PHE A 239 -27.12 5.72 8.12
C PHE A 239 -28.56 6.11 8.41
N ARG A 240 -29.03 5.83 9.63
CA ARG A 240 -30.34 6.25 10.11
C ARG A 240 -30.33 7.79 10.17
N LYS A 241 -30.52 8.45 9.02
CA LYS A 241 -30.87 9.87 9.00
C LYS A 241 -32.20 9.96 9.73
N ASN A 242 -32.22 10.74 10.81
CA ASN A 242 -33.47 11.14 11.44
C ASN A 242 -34.22 11.96 10.38
N LYS A 243 -35.39 11.50 9.93
CA LYS A 243 -36.10 12.00 8.73
C LYS A 243 -36.38 13.51 8.70
N ASN A 244 -36.21 14.21 9.82
CA ASN A 244 -36.64 15.60 10.00
C ASN A 244 -35.50 16.55 10.44
N ILE A 245 -34.24 16.10 10.48
CA ILE A 245 -33.11 16.92 10.94
C ILE A 245 -31.96 16.75 9.95
N ASP A 246 -31.59 17.83 9.27
CA ASP A 246 -30.51 17.82 8.28
C ASP A 246 -29.14 18.10 8.92
N MET A 247 -29.09 18.95 9.95
CA MET A 247 -27.87 19.30 10.69
C MET A 247 -28.21 19.90 12.06
N VAL A 248 -27.44 19.56 13.10
CA VAL A 248 -27.47 20.20 14.42
C VAL A 248 -26.14 20.92 14.63
N ARG A 249 -26.19 22.24 14.83
CA ARG A 249 -25.02 23.06 15.15
C ARG A 249 -25.08 23.53 16.60
N ILE A 250 -24.04 23.24 17.37
CA ILE A 250 -23.87 23.69 18.75
C ILE A 250 -22.79 24.77 18.79
N GLU A 251 -23.13 25.93 19.32
CA GLU A 251 -22.18 27.02 19.59
C GLU A 251 -21.95 27.11 21.10
N ILE A 252 -20.72 26.91 21.54
CA ILE A 252 -20.33 26.99 22.95
C ILE A 252 -19.57 28.30 23.16
N HIS A 253 -20.09 29.16 24.04
CA HIS A 253 -19.42 30.39 24.47
C HIS A 253 -18.70 30.13 25.77
N SER A 254 -17.37 30.15 25.73
CA SER A 254 -16.53 30.01 26.92
C SER A 254 -15.88 31.36 27.23
N ASN A 255 -15.92 31.75 28.51
CA ASN A 255 -15.25 32.96 29.00
C ASN A 255 -13.72 32.90 28.86
N THR A 256 -13.15 31.69 28.69
CA THR A 256 -11.69 31.48 28.60
C THR A 256 -11.21 31.19 27.18
N THR A 257 -12.02 30.53 26.36
CA THR A 257 -11.60 30.03 25.03
C THR A 257 -12.40 30.58 23.86
N GLY A 258 -13.27 31.58 24.09
CA GLY A 258 -14.07 32.21 23.05
C GLY A 258 -15.20 31.32 22.55
N LYS A 259 -15.62 31.56 21.29
CA LYS A 259 -16.74 30.84 20.65
C LYS A 259 -16.22 29.63 19.85
N LYS A 260 -16.79 28.45 20.11
CA LYS A 260 -16.51 27.22 19.34
C LYS A 260 -17.79 26.66 18.73
N PHE A 261 -17.68 26.15 17.52
CA PHE A 261 -18.80 25.56 16.77
C PHE A 261 -18.56 24.06 16.57
N PHE A 262 -19.62 23.28 16.76
CA PHE A 262 -19.64 21.84 16.53
C PHE A 262 -20.87 21.48 15.70
N GLU A 263 -20.70 20.63 14.69
CA GLU A 263 -21.75 20.23 13.76
C GLU A 263 -21.97 18.72 13.84
N PHE A 264 -23.23 18.31 13.85
CA PHE A 264 -23.65 16.92 14.00
C PHE A 264 -24.78 16.59 13.02
N ASP A 265 -24.77 15.36 12.50
CA ASP A 265 -25.78 14.89 11.55
C ASP A 265 -27.04 14.34 12.25
N SER A 266 -27.02 14.23 13.59
CA SER A 266 -28.15 13.76 14.39
C SER A 266 -28.18 14.36 15.79
N THR A 267 -29.38 14.44 16.37
CA THR A 267 -29.57 14.86 17.76
C THR A 267 -28.96 13.90 18.78
N GLU A 268 -28.85 12.61 18.46
CA GLU A 268 -28.20 11.62 19.32
C GLU A 268 -26.70 11.89 19.44
N GLN A 269 -26.03 12.20 18.34
CA GLN A 269 -24.61 12.58 18.33
C GLN A 269 -24.37 13.88 19.10
N ALA A 270 -25.21 14.89 18.84
CA ALA A 270 -25.16 16.18 19.54
C ALA A 270 -25.33 16.01 21.06
N ARG A 271 -26.28 15.17 21.48
CA ARG A 271 -26.54 14.87 22.90
C ARG A 271 -25.38 14.15 23.55
N LYS A 272 -24.80 13.15 22.88
CA LYS A 272 -23.63 12.42 23.39
C LYS A 272 -22.41 13.34 23.53
N PHE A 273 -22.19 14.22 22.56
CA PHE A 273 -21.14 15.22 22.64
C PHE A 273 -21.31 16.15 23.84
N LEU A 274 -22.53 16.66 24.08
CA LEU A 274 -22.80 17.52 25.23
C LEU A 274 -22.55 16.81 26.56
N SER A 275 -22.97 15.55 26.72
CA SER A 275 -22.68 14.81 27.95
C SER A 275 -21.17 14.62 28.19
N GLU A 276 -20.41 14.31 27.13
CA GLU A 276 -18.96 14.19 27.25
C GLU A 276 -18.25 15.53 27.48
N TYR A 277 -18.87 16.63 27.07
CA TYR A 277 -18.35 17.98 27.25
C TYR A 277 -18.60 18.48 28.68
N GLU A 278 -19.78 18.19 29.24
CA GLU A 278 -20.11 18.47 30.65
C GLU A 278 -19.20 17.71 31.61
N ASP A 279 -18.86 16.45 31.31
CA ASP A 279 -17.95 15.63 32.14
C ASP A 279 -16.48 16.10 32.10
N LYS A 280 -16.12 16.99 31.15
CA LYS A 280 -14.75 17.49 30.95
C LYS A 280 -14.55 18.94 31.42
N GLY A 281 -15.62 19.64 31.80
CA GLY A 281 -15.58 21.01 32.33
C GLY A 281 -15.43 21.03 33.84
#